data_AF-A0A0V0X2C1-F1
#
_entry.id   AF-A0A0V0X2C1-F1
#
_cell.length_a   1.000
_cell.length_b   1.000
_cell.length_c   1.000
_cell.angle_alpha   90.00
_cell.angle_beta   90.00
_cell.angle_gamma   90.00
#
_symmetry.space_group_name_H-M   'P 1'
#
loop_
_entity.id
_entity.type
_entity.pdbx_description
1 polymer ?
#
loop_
_entity_poly.entity_id
_entity_poly.type
_entity_poly.pdbx_seq_one_letter_code
_entity_poly.pdbx_strand_id
1 'polypeptide(L)'
;MKKVSNSELDSAIYMWFLQKRALDEPISGPNLQEKARSNSGWLRNLKSRHVICELKIHGGKLSADSEHAAKFKFIKRYGLDFVYNADETGLIWKCLPKTSLVSMTENNANGFKSCKERVTVLFSNCATKK
;
A
#
# COMPACT_ATOMS: atom_id res chain seq x y z
N MET A 1 41.38 -9.96 0.59
CA MET A 1 39.92 -10.06 0.84
C MET A 1 39.31 -11.02 -0.17
N LYS A 2 38.84 -12.20 0.25
CA LYS A 2 38.09 -13.11 -0.64
C LYS A 2 36.76 -12.42 -0.98
N LYS A 3 36.48 -12.18 -2.27
CA LYS A 3 35.13 -11.79 -2.71
C LYS A 3 34.21 -12.95 -2.37
N VAL A 4 33.25 -12.72 -1.46
CA VAL A 4 32.14 -13.64 -1.20
C VAL A 4 31.48 -13.94 -2.54
N SER A 5 31.27 -15.23 -2.83
CA SER A 5 30.59 -15.60 -4.07
C SER A 5 29.17 -15.02 -4.02
N ASN A 6 28.67 -14.47 -5.13
CA ASN A 6 27.32 -13.91 -5.18
C ASN A 6 26.23 -14.91 -4.71
N SER A 7 26.54 -16.22 -4.71
CA SER A 7 25.65 -17.28 -4.25
C SER A 7 25.53 -17.36 -2.72
N GLU A 8 26.63 -17.20 -1.98
CA GLU A 8 26.60 -17.25 -0.51
C GLU A 8 25.86 -16.05 0.07
N LEU A 9 26.10 -14.86 -0.51
CA LEU A 9 25.37 -13.64 -0.15
C LEU A 9 23.87 -13.80 -0.41
N ASP A 10 23.51 -14.40 -1.55
CA ASP A 10 22.12 -14.66 -1.92
C ASP A 10 21.38 -15.53 -0.90
N SER A 11 22.00 -16.66 -0.54
CA SER A 11 21.44 -17.58 0.46
C SER A 11 21.33 -16.93 1.83
N ALA A 12 22.35 -16.19 2.28
CA ALA A 12 22.33 -15.51 3.57
C ALA A 12 21.22 -14.45 3.67
N ILE A 13 21.04 -13.64 2.62
CA ILE A 13 19.98 -12.61 2.58
C ILE A 13 18.60 -13.26 2.51
N TYR A 14 18.45 -14.35 1.76
CA TYR A 14 17.19 -15.08 1.70
C TYR A 14 16.82 -15.70 3.05
N MET A 15 17.78 -16.32 3.76
CA MET A 15 17.56 -16.86 5.11
C MET A 15 17.18 -15.76 6.11
N TRP A 16 17.87 -14.62 6.06
CA TRP A 16 17.52 -13.47 6.90
C TRP A 16 16.11 -12.94 6.60
N PHE A 17 15.72 -12.89 5.33
CA PHE A 17 14.36 -12.53 4.93
C PHE A 17 13.32 -13.49 5.54
N LEU A 18 13.56 -14.81 5.47
CA LEU A 18 12.65 -15.81 6.06
C LEU A 18 12.54 -15.67 7.58
N GLN A 19 13.65 -15.46 8.28
CA GLN A 19 13.65 -15.24 9.74
C GLN A 19 12.79 -14.03 10.13
N LYS A 20 12.93 -12.93 9.38
CA LYS A 20 12.18 -11.71 9.63
C LYS A 20 10.69 -11.87 9.33
N ARG A 21 10.35 -12.63 8.28
CA ARG A 21 8.96 -13.00 8.01
C ARG A 21 8.36 -13.90 9.08
N ALA A 22 9.15 -14.77 9.71
CA ALA A 22 8.70 -15.61 10.83
C ALA A 22 8.44 -14.79 12.12
N LEU A 23 9.01 -13.59 12.23
CA LEU A 23 8.74 -12.62 13.30
C LEU A 23 7.61 -11.64 12.92
N ASP A 24 6.86 -11.92 11.85
CA ASP A 24 5.82 -11.06 11.29
C ASP A 24 6.28 -9.63 10.91
N GLU A 25 7.59 -9.42 10.75
CA GLU A 25 8.13 -8.13 10.32
C GLU A 25 7.95 -7.93 8.80
N PRO A 26 7.35 -6.81 8.36
CA PRO A 26 7.26 -6.50 6.94
C PRO A 26 8.62 -6.01 6.40
N ILE A 27 9.15 -6.70 5.39
CA ILE A 27 10.37 -6.31 4.68
C ILE A 27 10.01 -5.81 3.28
N SER A 28 10.46 -4.60 2.94
CA SER A 28 10.33 -4.04 1.59
C SER A 28 11.57 -4.28 0.72
N GLY A 29 11.43 -4.09 -0.59
CA GLY A 29 12.55 -4.19 -1.54
C GLY A 29 13.79 -3.36 -1.15
N PRO A 30 13.64 -2.07 -0.79
CA PRO A 30 14.76 -1.24 -0.33
C PRO A 30 15.50 -1.80 0.90
N ASN A 31 14.79 -2.40 1.86
CA ASN A 31 15.43 -3.03 3.02
C ASN A 31 16.35 -4.20 2.60
N LEU A 32 15.92 -5.01 1.63
CA LEU A 32 16.76 -6.11 1.10
C LEU A 32 17.98 -5.58 0.35
N GLN A 33 17.85 -4.48 -0.40
CA GLN A 33 18.96 -3.85 -1.12
C GLN A 33 20.00 -3.27 -0.16
N GLU A 34 19.54 -2.58 0.88
CA GLU A 34 20.40 -2.03 1.92
C GLU A 34 21.15 -3.15 2.66
N LYS A 35 20.42 -4.21 3.06
CA LYS A 35 21.00 -5.35 3.76
C LYS A 35 22.04 -6.10 2.92
N ALA A 36 21.78 -6.27 1.63
CA ALA A 36 22.68 -6.92 0.69
C ALA A 36 23.78 -5.99 0.16
N ARG A 37 23.71 -4.68 0.43
CA ARG A 37 24.53 -3.61 -0.18
C ARG A 37 24.62 -3.78 -1.70
N SER A 38 23.47 -4.02 -2.34
CA SER A 38 23.38 -4.42 -3.75
C SER A 38 22.36 -3.59 -4.52
N ASN A 39 22.39 -3.71 -5.86
CA ASN A 39 21.57 -2.89 -6.75
C ASN A 39 20.18 -3.48 -7.04
N SER A 40 19.34 -2.72 -7.74
CA SER A 40 17.99 -3.13 -8.16
C SER A 40 17.97 -4.36 -9.07
N GLY A 41 18.99 -4.53 -9.92
CA GLY A 41 19.13 -5.70 -10.78
C GLY A 41 19.34 -6.99 -9.99
N TRP A 42 20.17 -6.95 -8.95
CA TRP A 42 20.37 -8.08 -8.04
C TRP A 42 19.10 -8.43 -7.27
N LEU A 43 18.39 -7.42 -6.73
CA LEU A 43 17.11 -7.64 -6.04
C LEU A 43 16.09 -8.31 -6.97
N ARG A 44 16.00 -7.87 -8.23
CA ARG A 44 15.10 -8.49 -9.22
C ARG A 44 15.41 -9.98 -9.41
N ASN A 45 16.70 -10.32 -9.50
CA ASN A 45 17.14 -11.71 -9.67
C ASN A 45 16.95 -12.55 -8.39
N LEU A 46 17.14 -11.97 -7.19
CA LEU A 46 16.81 -12.62 -5.91
C LEU A 46 15.32 -12.95 -5.86
N LYS A 47 14.46 -11.96 -6.16
CA LYS A 47 13.00 -12.14 -6.17
C LYS A 47 12.57 -13.24 -7.14
N SER A 48 13.15 -13.26 -8.34
CA SER A 48 12.85 -14.28 -9.35
C SER A 48 13.30 -15.69 -8.94
N ARG A 49 14.45 -15.84 -8.29
CA ARG A 49 14.99 -17.15 -7.89
C ARG A 49 14.24 -17.77 -6.71
N HIS A 50 13.85 -16.94 -5.75
CA HIS A 50 13.20 -17.37 -4.51
C HIS A 50 11.69 -17.13 -4.50
N VAL A 51 11.12 -16.73 -5.65
CA VAL A 51 9.68 -16.47 -5.83
C VAL A 51 9.14 -15.49 -4.78
N ILE A 52 9.88 -14.41 -4.54
CA ILE A 52 9.49 -13.37 -3.58
C ILE A 52 8.59 -12.36 -4.29
N CYS A 53 7.33 -12.34 -3.89
CA CYS A 53 6.33 -11.40 -4.40
C CYS A 53 6.16 -10.21 -3.46
N GLU A 54 6.09 -9.00 -4.02
CA GLU A 54 5.80 -7.78 -3.28
C GLU A 54 4.29 -7.51 -3.35
N LEU A 55 3.61 -7.62 -2.20
CA LEU A 55 2.17 -7.36 -2.10
C LEU A 55 1.95 -6.02 -1.42
N LYS A 56 1.09 -5.18 -2.02
CA LYS A 56 0.56 -3.99 -1.34
C LYS A 56 -0.48 -4.43 -0.32
N ILE A 57 -0.08 -4.48 0.95
CA ILE A 57 -1.00 -4.69 2.06
C ILE A 57 -1.84 -3.41 2.20
N HIS A 58 -3.12 -3.49 1.85
CA HIS A 58 -4.08 -2.43 2.11
C HIS A 58 -4.58 -2.57 3.56
N GLY A 59 -4.53 -1.49 4.34
CA GLY A 59 -4.71 -1.50 5.80
C GLY A 59 -6.05 -2.03 6.32
N GLY A 60 -7.04 -2.27 5.47
CA GLY A 60 -8.38 -2.69 5.88
C GLY A 60 -8.45 -4.13 6.44
N LYS A 61 -7.51 -5.01 6.12
CA LYS A 61 -7.60 -6.43 6.54
C LYS A 61 -7.14 -6.66 7.99
N LEU A 62 -6.23 -5.83 8.52
CA LEU A 62 -5.66 -6.02 9.86
C LEU A 62 -6.44 -5.30 10.97
N SER A 63 -7.31 -4.33 10.64
CA SER A 63 -8.16 -3.64 11.62
C SER A 63 -9.61 -4.13 11.62
N ALA A 64 -9.91 -5.21 10.89
CA ALA A 64 -11.26 -5.74 10.80
C ALA A 64 -11.64 -6.41 12.14
N ASP A 65 -12.62 -5.84 12.83
CA ASP A 65 -13.12 -6.36 14.09
C ASP A 65 -14.06 -7.54 13.85
N SER A 66 -13.48 -8.73 13.81
CA SER A 66 -14.21 -9.98 13.59
C SER A 66 -15.25 -10.28 14.69
N GLU A 67 -15.00 -9.83 15.92
CA GLU A 67 -15.88 -10.08 17.05
C GLU A 67 -17.16 -9.24 16.97
N HIS A 68 -17.03 -7.96 16.64
CA HIS A 68 -18.18 -7.07 16.42
C HIS A 68 -18.92 -7.42 15.13
N ALA A 69 -18.21 -7.84 14.07
CA ALA A 69 -18.84 -8.34 12.85
C ALA A 69 -19.73 -9.57 13.11
N ALA A 70 -19.28 -10.51 13.96
CA ALA A 70 -20.06 -11.69 14.33
C ALA A 70 -21.31 -11.35 15.16
N LYS A 71 -21.26 -10.27 15.95
CA LYS A 71 -22.39 -9.77 16.76
C LYS A 71 -23.39 -8.94 15.95
N PHE A 72 -23.02 -8.46 14.76
CA PHE A 72 -23.88 -7.65 13.91
C PHE A 72 -25.02 -8.50 13.33
N LYS A 73 -26.25 -8.27 13.83
CA LYS A 73 -27.45 -8.92 13.30
C LYS A 73 -28.13 -7.97 12.32
N PHE A 74 -28.24 -8.38 11.06
CA PHE A 74 -29.03 -7.63 10.08
C PHE A 74 -30.52 -7.76 10.42
N ILE A 75 -31.12 -6.66 10.91
CA ILE A 75 -32.52 -6.62 11.31
C ILE A 75 -33.37 -6.47 10.03
N LYS A 76 -33.87 -7.59 9.48
CA LYS A 76 -34.84 -7.62 8.35
C LYS A 76 -36.25 -7.20 8.77
N ARG A 77 -36.39 -6.06 9.44
CA ARG A 77 -37.70 -5.56 9.90
C ARG A 77 -38.45 -4.79 8.81
N TYR A 78 -37.75 -4.44 7.73
CA TYR A 78 -38.29 -3.70 6.60
C TYR A 78 -38.03 -4.46 5.30
N GLY A 79 -38.93 -4.33 4.33
CA GLY A 79 -38.71 -4.83 2.98
C GLY A 79 -37.50 -4.16 2.34
N LEU A 80 -36.83 -4.84 1.40
CA LEU A 80 -35.65 -4.31 0.70
C LEU A 80 -35.92 -2.95 0.03
N ASP A 81 -37.17 -2.69 -0.33
CA ASP A 81 -37.63 -1.45 -0.94
C ASP A 81 -37.48 -0.22 0.01
N PHE A 82 -37.29 -0.45 1.31
CA PHE A 82 -37.03 0.58 2.33
C PHE A 82 -35.58 0.60 2.82
N VAL A 83 -34.69 -0.19 2.22
CA VAL A 83 -33.26 -0.20 2.53
C VAL A 83 -32.56 0.74 1.58
N TYR A 84 -32.07 1.85 2.12
CA TYR A 84 -31.24 2.80 1.41
C TYR A 84 -29.79 2.63 1.85
N ASN A 85 -28.87 2.51 0.89
CA ASN A 85 -27.45 2.63 1.18
C ASN A 85 -27.06 4.10 0.99
N ALA A 86 -26.30 4.65 1.93
CA ALA A 86 -25.73 5.97 1.80
C ALA A 86 -24.25 5.90 2.16
N ASP A 87 -23.40 6.48 1.32
CA ASP A 87 -21.96 6.53 1.56
C ASP A 87 -21.39 7.91 1.24
N GLU A 88 -20.43 8.33 2.05
CA GLU A 88 -19.73 9.60 1.89
C GLU A 88 -18.48 9.39 1.05
N THR A 89 -18.30 10.19 0.00
CA THR A 89 -17.04 10.25 -0.73
C THR A 89 -16.48 11.67 -0.72
N GLY A 90 -15.15 11.76 -0.61
CA GLY A 90 -14.44 13.02 -0.72
C GLY A 90 -13.94 13.24 -2.14
N LEU A 91 -14.53 14.19 -2.85
CA LEU A 91 -14.01 14.67 -4.13
C LEU A 91 -12.99 15.77 -3.89
N ILE A 92 -11.72 15.50 -4.20
CA ILE A 92 -10.69 16.53 -4.15
C ILE A 92 -10.64 17.20 -5.52
N TRP A 93 -10.88 18.51 -5.57
CA TRP A 93 -10.83 19.30 -6.79
C TRP A 93 -9.80 20.43 -6.63
N LYS A 94 -9.28 20.96 -7.75
CA LYS A 94 -8.15 21.92 -7.81
C LYS A 94 -6.83 21.46 -7.17
N CYS A 95 -6.50 20.16 -7.26
CA CYS A 95 -5.15 19.72 -6.91
C CYS A 95 -4.13 20.18 -7.95
N LEU A 96 -3.18 21.03 -7.56
CA LEU A 96 -1.98 21.24 -8.35
C LEU A 96 -1.16 19.95 -8.43
N PRO A 97 -0.42 19.72 -9.54
CA PRO A 97 0.53 18.63 -9.65
C PRO A 97 1.52 18.65 -8.48
N LYS A 98 1.84 17.47 -7.93
CA LYS A 98 2.83 17.34 -6.84
C LYS A 98 4.27 17.53 -7.32
N THR A 99 4.49 17.53 -8.63
CA THR A 99 5.79 17.55 -9.28
C THR A 99 5.83 18.71 -10.27
N SER A 100 6.87 19.54 -10.17
CA SER A 100 7.21 20.55 -11.18
C SER A 100 8.50 20.13 -11.88
N LEU A 101 8.61 20.44 -13.17
CA LEU A 101 9.91 20.48 -13.85
C LEU A 101 10.62 21.77 -13.41
N VAL A 102 11.92 21.68 -13.17
CA VAL A 102 12.76 22.77 -12.64
C VAL A 102 13.96 22.91 -13.57
N SER A 103 14.36 24.15 -13.87
CA SER A 103 15.54 24.40 -14.72
C SER A 103 16.84 24.14 -13.96
N MET A 104 17.89 23.66 -14.64
CA MET A 104 19.23 23.49 -14.05
C MET A 104 19.89 24.83 -13.65
N THR A 105 19.34 25.95 -14.10
CA THR A 105 19.79 27.31 -13.74
C THR A 105 19.06 27.88 -12.52
N GLU A 106 18.01 27.22 -12.03
CA GLU A 106 17.30 27.65 -10.83
C GLU A 106 18.05 27.18 -9.58
N ASN A 107 18.62 28.13 -8.83
CA ASN A 107 19.34 27.84 -7.59
C ASN A 107 18.41 27.37 -6.45
N ASN A 108 17.11 27.62 -6.55
CA ASN A 108 16.10 27.19 -5.57
C ASN A 108 14.76 26.88 -6.26
N ALA A 109 14.26 25.66 -6.06
CA ALA A 109 12.91 25.28 -6.41
C ALA A 109 12.01 25.43 -5.17
N ASN A 110 11.46 26.63 -4.95
CA ASN A 110 10.55 26.86 -3.84
C ASN A 110 9.26 26.05 -4.07
N GLY A 111 9.08 24.98 -3.29
CA GLY A 111 7.88 24.16 -3.35
C GLY A 111 6.65 24.97 -2.93
N PHE A 112 5.53 24.78 -3.64
CA PHE A 112 4.24 25.35 -3.23
C PHE A 112 3.45 24.34 -2.41
N LYS A 113 2.79 24.79 -1.33
CA LYS A 113 1.86 23.95 -0.57
C LYS A 113 0.64 23.67 -1.44
N SER A 114 0.47 22.42 -1.88
CA SER A 114 -0.68 22.06 -2.73
C SER A 114 -1.99 22.45 -2.04
N CYS A 115 -2.76 23.35 -2.64
CA CYS A 115 -4.13 23.60 -2.20
C CYS A 115 -4.94 22.34 -2.55
N LYS A 116 -5.51 21.69 -1.54
CA LYS A 116 -6.40 20.54 -1.72
C LYS A 116 -7.77 20.97 -1.25
N GLU A 117 -8.56 21.53 -2.15
CA GLU A 117 -9.98 21.76 -1.86
C GLU A 117 -10.71 20.43 -1.93
N ARG A 118 -11.43 20.06 -0.87
CA ARG A 118 -12.22 18.82 -0.80
C ARG A 118 -13.70 19.17 -0.70
N VAL A 119 -14.49 18.62 -1.60
CA VAL A 119 -15.94 18.59 -1.50
C VAL A 119 -16.33 17.23 -0.96
N THR A 120 -17.09 17.20 0.12
CA THR A 120 -17.74 15.99 0.61
C THR A 120 -19.05 15.81 -0.16
N VAL A 121 -19.26 14.63 -0.74
CA VAL A 121 -20.48 14.26 -1.45
C VAL A 121 -21.09 13.04 -0.78
N LEU A 122 -22.36 13.11 -0.42
CA LEU A 122 -23.13 11.98 0.06
C LEU A 122 -23.91 11.39 -1.10
N PHE A 123 -23.66 10.12 -1.42
CA PHE A 123 -24.46 9.37 -2.38
C PHE A 123 -25.43 8.49 -1.65
N SER A 124 -26.70 8.48 -2.06
CA SER A 124 -27.70 7.54 -1.57
C SER A 124 -28.33 6.78 -2.73
N ASN A 125 -28.58 5.49 -2.53
CA ASN A 125 -29.35 4.67 -3.46
C ASN A 125 -30.35 3.79 -2.70
N CYS A 126 -31.43 3.41 -3.37
CA CYS A 126 -32.34 2.37 -2.88
C CYS A 126 -31.96 1.03 -3.52
N ALA A 127 -32.19 -0.07 -2.79
CA ALA A 127 -32.06 -1.40 -3.36
C ALA A 127 -33.21 -1.66 -4.36
N THR A 128 -32.95 -1.49 -5.65
CA THR A 128 -33.90 -1.86 -6.71
C THR A 128 -33.85 -3.37 -6.96
N LYS A 129 -35.01 -4.04 -6.88
CA LYS A 129 -35.16 -5.43 -7.34
C LYS A 129 -35.04 -5.45 -8.86
N LYS A 130 -34.11 -6.26 -9.40
CA LYS A 130 -34.05 -6.61 -10.82
C LYS A 130 -35.15 -7.62 -11.17
#